data_AF-A0A7V9ZMY9-F1
#
_entry.id   AF-A0A7V9ZMY9-F1
#
_cell.length_a   1.000
_cell.length_b   1.000
_cell.length_c   1.000
_cell.angle_alpha   90.00
_cell.angle_beta   90.00
_cell.angle_gamma   90.00
#
_symmetry.space_group_name_H-M   'P 1'
#
loop_
_entity.id
_entity.type
_entity.pdbx_description
1 polymer ?
#
loop_
_entity_poly.entity_id
_entity_poly.type
_entity_poly.pdbx_seq_one_letter_code
_entity_poly.pdbx_strand_id
1 'polypeptide(L)' 'MLTVKQVSEKMGIGVSTVNLYCRTGRFPNAKKEESPIGQFWLIPETDLTLVRKRERGRPKTKINKGTI' A
#
# COMPACT_ATOMS: atom_id res chain seq x y z
N MET A 1 -6.41 1.87 15.57
CA MET A 1 -6.70 1.53 14.15
C MET A 1 -6.30 2.73 13.29
N LEU A 2 -5.73 2.50 12.12
CA LEU A 2 -5.30 3.53 11.18
C LEU A 2 -6.11 3.45 9.88
N THR A 3 -6.38 4.61 9.29
CA THR A 3 -6.95 4.70 7.95
C THR A 3 -5.89 4.44 6.88
N VAL A 4 -6.35 4.13 5.66
CA VAL A 4 -5.47 3.97 4.49
C VAL A 4 -4.51 5.15 4.30
N LYS A 5 -4.98 6.38 4.54
CA LYS A 5 -4.16 7.60 4.41
C LYS A 5 -3.05 7.65 5.46
N GLN A 6 -3.39 7.39 6.73
CA GLN A 6 -2.41 7.36 7.82
C GLN A 6 -1.38 6.24 7.61
N VAL A 7 -1.80 5.07 7.13
CA VAL A 7 -0.86 3.97 6.79
C VAL A 7 0.06 4.38 5.65
N SER A 8 -0.48 5.05 4.63
CA SER A 8 0.29 5.55 3.48
C SER A 8 1.41 6.51 3.93
N GLU A 9 1.09 7.46 4.81
CA GLU A 9 2.04 8.41 5.38
C GLU A 9 3.07 7.71 6.28
N LYS A 10 2.62 6.82 7.17
CA LYS A 10 3.49 6.12 8.14
C LYS A 10 4.47 5.16 7.46
N MET A 11 4.07 4.54 6.34
CA MET A 11 4.88 3.56 5.60
C MET A 11 5.63 4.16 4.40
N GLY A 12 5.32 5.40 4.01
CA GLY A 12 5.87 6.03 2.81
C GLY A 12 5.55 5.24 1.53
N ILE A 13 4.35 4.64 1.44
CA ILE A 13 3.84 3.93 0.26
C ILE A 13 2.57 4.59 -0.24
N GLY A 14 2.26 4.47 -1.53
CA GLY A 14 1.06 5.07 -2.10
C GLY A 14 -0.24 4.45 -1.56
N VAL A 15 -1.27 5.28 -1.41
CA VAL A 15 -2.64 4.88 -1.00
C VAL A 15 -3.17 3.71 -1.85
N SER A 16 -2.90 3.70 -3.16
CA SER A 16 -3.30 2.61 -4.05
C SER A 16 -2.63 1.28 -3.68
N THR A 17 -1.37 1.32 -3.24
CA THR A 17 -0.63 0.13 -2.75
C THR A 17 -1.21 -0.35 -1.43
N VAL A 18 -1.55 0.55 -0.51
CA VAL A 18 -2.20 0.19 0.76
C VAL A 18 -3.54 -0.50 0.48
N ASN A 19 -4.36 0.06 -0.41
CA ASN A 19 -5.63 -0.56 -0.81
C ASN A 19 -5.44 -1.94 -1.46
N LEU A 20 -4.42 -2.10 -2.30
CA LEU A 20 -4.06 -3.40 -2.86
C LEU A 20 -3.73 -4.39 -1.74
N TYR A 21 -2.91 -3.99 -0.76
CA TYR A 21 -2.54 -4.84 0.37
C TYR A 21 -3.73 -5.26 1.23
N CYS A 22 -4.70 -4.38 1.45
CA CYS A 22 -5.96 -4.77 2.10
C CYS A 22 -6.70 -5.83 1.27
N ARG A 23 -6.84 -5.61 -0.06
CA ARG A 23 -7.56 -6.53 -0.96
C ARG A 23 -6.87 -7.88 -1.12
N THR A 24 -5.54 -7.92 -1.10
CA THR A 24 -4.76 -9.15 -1.24
C THR A 24 -4.50 -9.86 0.09
N GLY A 25 -5.09 -9.40 1.21
CA GLY A 25 -4.92 -10.01 2.52
C GLY A 25 -3.50 -9.86 3.11
N ARG A 26 -2.73 -8.86 2.64
CA ARG A 26 -1.38 -8.60 3.16
C ARG A 26 -1.42 -7.95 4.55
N PHE A 27 -2.54 -7.30 4.87
CA PHE A 27 -2.92 -6.88 6.21
C PHE A 27 -4.00 -7.85 6.73
N PRO A 28 -3.63 -8.93 7.44
CA PRO A 28 -4.56 -9.99 7.84
C PRO A 28 -5.67 -9.50 8.78
N ASN A 29 -5.42 -8.45 9.55
CA ASN A 29 -6.35 -7.88 10.52
C ASN A 29 -7.01 -6.58 10.01
N ALA A 30 -6.85 -6.25 8.72
CA ALA A 30 -7.53 -5.10 8.14
C ALA A 30 -9.04 -5.36 8.03
N LYS A 31 -9.83 -4.38 8.46
CA LYS A 31 -11.30 -4.43 8.43
C LYS A 31 -11.83 -3.38 7.48
N LYS A 32 -12.88 -3.73 6.76
CA LYS A 32 -13.63 -2.78 5.94
C LYS A 32 -14.82 -2.29 6.76
N GLU A 33 -14.89 -1.00 6.99
CA GLU A 33 -16.02 -0.36 7.67
C GLU A 33 -16.84 0.47 6.70
N GLU A 34 -18.13 0.52 6.95
CA GLU A 34 -19.09 1.29 6.18
C GLU A 34 -19.33 2.63 6.88
N SER A 35 -19.20 3.72 6.12
CA SER A 35 -19.59 5.05 6.56
C SER A 35 -20.72 5.57 5.67
N PRO A 36 -21.43 6.63 6.10
CA PRO A 36 -22.42 7.29 5.26
C PRO A 36 -21.89 7.78 3.90
N ILE A 37 -20.58 8.02 3.79
CA ILE A 37 -19.91 8.47 2.55
C ILE A 37 -19.27 7.33 1.75
N GLY A 38 -19.41 6.08 2.20
CA GLY A 38 -18.89 4.88 1.54
C GLY A 38 -18.01 4.01 2.44
N GLN A 39 -17.43 2.97 1.85
CA GLN A 39 -16.65 1.97 2.57
C GLN A 39 -15.16 2.35 2.63
N PHE A 40 -14.55 2.21 3.80
CA PHE A 40 -13.14 2.51 4.03
C PHE A 40 -12.45 1.39 4.81
N TRP A 41 -11.12 1.30 4.70
CA TRP A 41 -10.33 0.30 5.41
C TRP A 41 -9.74 0.87 6.70
N LEU A 42 -9.88 0.10 7.77
CA LEU A 42 -9.19 0.27 9.04
C LEU A 42 -8.13 -0.81 9.20
N ILE A 43 -6.90 -0.39 9.41
CA ILE A 43 -5.72 -1.26 9.48
C ILE A 43 -5.11 -1.09 10.87
N PRO A 44 -4.93 -2.16 11.66
CA PRO A 44 -4.29 -2.05 12.96
C PRO A 44 -2.79 -1.79 12.81
N GLU A 45 -2.20 -1.08 13.77
CA GLU A 45 -0.77 -0.73 13.74
C GLU A 45 0.14 -1.97 13.74
N THR A 46 -0.31 -3.06 14.37
CA THR A 46 0.38 -4.35 14.42
C THR A 46 0.63 -4.95 13.05
N ASP A 47 -0.25 -4.68 12.08
CA ASP A 47 -0.12 -5.20 10.73
C ASP A 47 0.93 -4.43 9.92
N LEU A 48 1.27 -3.20 10.32
CA LEU A 48 2.26 -2.40 9.61
C LEU A 48 3.67 -2.96 9.79
N THR A 49 3.97 -3.54 10.96
CA THR A 49 5.30 -4.13 11.22
C THR A 49 5.54 -5.42 10.42
N LEU A 50 4.47 -6.10 9.99
CA LEU A 50 4.52 -7.35 9.22
C LEU A 50 4.84 -7.12 7.73
N VAL A 51 4.56 -5.92 7.21
CA VAL A 51 4.68 -5.63 5.78
C VAL A 51 6.01 -4.96 5.48
N ARG A 52 6.99 -5.78 5.10
CA ARG A 52 8.26 -5.29 4.56
C ARG A 52 8.05 -4.75 3.14
N LYS A 53 8.41 -3.49 2.90
CA LYS A 53 8.44 -2.87 1.56
C LYS A 53 9.30 -3.74 0.65
N ARG A 54 8.71 -4.32 -0.40
CA ARG A 54 9.50 -4.96 -1.45
C ARG A 54 10.36 -3.89 -2.10
N GLU A 55 11.67 -4.11 -2.11
CA GLU A 55 12.57 -3.31 -2.92
C GLU A 55 12.11 -3.46 -4.38
N ARG A 56 11.66 -2.34 -4.98
CA ARG A 56 11.08 -2.35 -6.32
C ARG A 56 12.14 -2.83 -7.31
N GLY A 57 11.87 -3.97 -7.94
CA GLY A 57 12.59 -4.44 -9.12
C GLY A 57 11.68 -4.51 -10.33
N ARG A 58 11.58 -3.42 -11.10
CA ARG A 58 11.64 -3.55 -12.56
C ARG A 58 13.05 -3.07 -12.90
N PRO A 59 13.95 -3.90 -13.45
CA PRO A 59 15.22 -3.39 -13.94
C PRO A 59 14.91 -2.21 -14.86
N LYS A 60 15.51 -1.04 -14.61
CA LYS A 60 15.44 0.05 -15.58
C LYS A 60 16.11 -0.47 -16.85
N THR A 61 15.33 -0.82 -17.87
CA THR A 61 15.87 -1.07 -19.20
C THR A 61 16.59 0.21 -19.61
N LYS A 62 17.92 0.17 -19.76
CA LYS A 62 18.68 1.29 -20.31
C LYS A 62 18.21 1.48 -21.76
N ILE A 63 17.42 2.50 -22.01
CA ILE A 63 17.07 2.90 -23.38
C ILE A 63 18.31 3.62 -23.93
N ASN A 64 19.16 2.91 -24.67
CA ASN A 64 20.21 3.54 -25.47
C ASN A 64 19.53 4.29 -26.62
N LYS A 65 19.30 5.60 -26.47
CA LYS A 65 18.99 6.47 -27.60
C LYS A 65 20.29 6.73 -28.36
N GLY A 66 20.67 5.78 -29.22
CA GLY A 66 21.55 6.07 -30.34
C GLY A 66 20.76 6.86 -31.36
N THR A 67 21.18 8.07 -31.68
CA THR A 67 20.79 8.71 -32.93
C THR A 67 22.01 9.43 -33.48
N ILE A 68 22.25 9.08 -34.74
CA ILE A 68 23.36 9.40 -35.65
C ILE A 68 23.36 10.89 -35.98
#